data_AF-A0A3D3Z029-F1
#
_entry.id   AF-A0A3D3Z029-F1
#
_cell.length_a   1.000
_cell.length_b   1.000
_cell.length_c   1.000
_cell.angle_alpha   90.00
_cell.angle_beta   90.00
_cell.angle_gamma   90.00
#
_symmetry.space_group_name_H-M   'P 1'
#
loop_
_entity.id
_entity.type
_entity.pdbx_description
1 polymer ?
#
loop_
_entity_poly.entity_id
_entity_poly.type
_entity_poly.pdbx_seq_one_letter_code
_entity_poly.pdbx_strand_id
1 'polypeptide(L)'
;MFEPDDPDWLLVDHLLAGKTALAPIALNPKSKLPQWVCHHFSELVPTDQLVVNITELYTPLVSTFEQLGLVLEPDRLEAWEKGLLTDAWLNDKIPKLFALAAREGLRYQGWSWEPDDEQPVCATNFPILNNRIKTE
;
A
#
# COMPACT_ATOMS: atom_id res chain seq x y z
N MET A 1 -5.81 27.00 0.71
CA MET A 1 -5.86 26.74 -0.74
C MET A 1 -5.89 25.24 -0.83
N PHE A 2 -7.08 24.66 -0.97
CA PHE A 2 -7.19 23.22 -1.22
C PHE A 2 -6.66 23.04 -2.63
N GLU A 3 -5.53 22.35 -2.78
CA GLU A 3 -5.13 21.86 -4.09
C GLU A 3 -6.30 21.04 -4.63
N PRO A 4 -6.63 21.13 -5.92
CA PRO A 4 -7.69 20.30 -6.49
C PRO A 4 -7.34 18.85 -6.15
N ASP A 5 -8.26 18.16 -5.47
CA ASP A 5 -8.12 16.77 -5.06
C ASP A 5 -7.47 16.00 -6.21
N ASP A 6 -6.23 15.53 -6.02
CA ASP A 6 -5.58 14.71 -7.01
C ASP A 6 -6.54 13.56 -7.33
N PRO A 7 -6.89 13.34 -8.61
CA PRO A 7 -7.91 12.38 -8.97
C PRO A 7 -7.52 11.00 -8.45
N ASP A 8 -8.46 10.34 -7.76
CA ASP A 8 -8.27 8.97 -7.30
C ASP A 8 -7.75 8.11 -8.46
N TRP A 9 -6.65 7.41 -8.24
CA TRP A 9 -6.06 6.54 -9.25
C TRP A 9 -7.05 5.43 -9.64
N LEU A 10 -7.17 5.20 -10.95
CA LEU A 10 -7.84 4.02 -11.46
C LEU A 10 -6.91 2.81 -11.32
N LEU A 11 -7.47 1.59 -11.43
CA LEU A 11 -6.67 0.36 -11.43
C LEU A 11 -5.52 0.40 -12.46
N VAL A 12 -5.76 0.98 -13.63
CA VAL A 12 -4.73 1.11 -14.68
C VAL A 12 -3.55 1.99 -14.24
N ASP A 13 -3.81 3.02 -13.44
CA ASP A 13 -2.78 3.92 -12.93
C ASP A 13 -1.90 3.20 -11.90
N HIS A 14 -2.51 2.42 -10.99
CA HIS A 14 -1.78 1.57 -10.05
C HIS A 14 -0.90 0.53 -10.75
N LEU A 15 -1.41 -0.10 -11.82
CA LEU A 15 -0.64 -1.09 -12.57
C LEU A 15 0.50 -0.43 -13.36
N LEU A 16 0.29 0.76 -13.92
CA LEU A 16 1.33 1.51 -14.63
C LEU A 16 2.44 1.99 -13.69
N ALA A 17 2.07 2.56 -12.55
CA ALA A 17 3.00 2.96 -11.51
C ALA A 17 3.76 1.74 -10.95
N GLY A 18 3.05 0.65 -10.67
CA GLY A 18 3.65 -0.59 -10.20
C GLY A 18 4.67 -1.17 -11.18
N LYS A 19 4.35 -1.18 -12.48
CA LYS A 19 5.29 -1.62 -13.53
C LYS A 19 6.54 -0.76 -13.58
N THR A 20 6.39 0.56 -13.38
CA THR A 20 7.53 1.48 -13.30
C THR A 20 8.39 1.19 -12.07
N ALA A 21 7.78 0.92 -10.92
CA ALA A 21 8.47 0.57 -9.67
C ALA A 21 9.19 -0.80 -9.73
N LEU A 22 8.69 -1.77 -10.49
CA LEU A 22 9.34 -3.08 -10.63
C LEU A 22 10.75 -2.99 -11.24
N ALA A 23 11.03 -2.00 -12.11
CA ALA A 23 12.32 -1.86 -12.77
C ALA A 23 13.49 -1.63 -11.79
N PRO A 24 13.47 -0.59 -10.91
CA PRO A 24 14.52 -0.43 -9.91
C PRO A 24 14.55 -1.56 -8.86
N ILE A 25 13.40 -2.17 -8.53
CA ILE A 25 13.36 -3.32 -7.61
C ILE A 25 14.14 -4.51 -8.20
N ALA A 26 13.93 -4.83 -9.47
CA ALA A 26 14.62 -5.94 -10.13
C ALA A 26 16.15 -5.77 -10.20
N LEU A 27 16.64 -4.53 -10.17
CA LEU A 27 18.07 -4.22 -10.11
C LEU A 27 18.65 -4.38 -8.70
N ASN A 28 17.80 -4.39 -7.67
CA ASN A 28 18.21 -4.52 -6.29
C ASN A 28 18.50 -5.98 -5.92
N PRO A 29 19.68 -6.33 -5.38
CA PRO A 29 20.00 -7.70 -4.98
C PRO A 29 19.02 -8.32 -3.97
N LYS A 30 18.40 -7.52 -3.10
CA LYS A 30 17.43 -8.00 -2.09
C LYS A 30 16.12 -8.49 -2.70
N SER A 31 15.78 -8.05 -3.92
CA SER A 31 14.57 -8.50 -4.64
C SER A 31 14.55 -9.99 -4.98
N LYS A 32 15.70 -10.68 -4.85
CA LYS A 32 15.81 -12.13 -5.05
C LYS A 32 15.17 -12.95 -3.92
N LEU A 33 14.86 -12.31 -2.80
CA LEU A 33 14.20 -12.93 -1.65
C LEU A 33 12.93 -12.15 -1.30
N PRO A 34 11.92 -12.78 -0.68
CA PRO A 34 10.74 -12.06 -0.22
C PRO A 34 11.13 -10.92 0.72
N GLN A 35 10.69 -9.70 0.37
CA GLN A 35 10.87 -8.50 1.20
C GLN A 35 9.51 -7.99 1.67
N TRP A 36 9.53 -7.09 2.65
CA TRP A 36 8.33 -6.42 3.09
C TRP A 36 7.73 -5.54 2.00
N VAL A 37 6.40 -5.59 1.92
CA VAL A 37 5.57 -4.73 1.09
C VAL A 37 4.50 -4.14 1.98
N CYS A 38 4.38 -2.82 1.96
CA CYS A 38 3.25 -2.14 2.58
C CYS A 38 2.25 -1.74 1.49
N HIS A 39 0.99 -2.07 1.72
CA HIS A 39 -0.15 -1.65 0.91
C HIS A 39 -0.88 -0.54 1.66
N HIS A 40 -1.01 0.61 1.01
CA HIS A 40 -1.55 1.83 1.61
C HIS A 40 -3.01 2.00 1.25
N PHE A 41 -3.83 2.27 2.25
CA PHE A 41 -5.25 2.55 2.07
C PHE A 41 -5.62 3.86 2.76
N SER A 42 -6.73 4.43 2.35
CA SER A 42 -7.33 5.58 3.02
C SER A 42 -8.84 5.42 3.07
N GLU A 43 -9.46 6.22 3.91
CA GLU A 43 -10.91 6.24 4.07
C GLU A 43 -11.55 6.81 2.80
N LEU A 44 -12.60 6.16 2.29
CA LEU A 44 -13.35 6.72 1.16
C LEU A 44 -14.04 8.02 1.55
N VAL A 45 -14.53 8.07 2.78
CA VAL A 45 -15.09 9.25 3.44
C VAL A 45 -14.28 9.48 4.72
N PRO A 46 -13.65 10.65 4.89
CA PRO A 46 -12.85 10.93 6.09
C PRO A 46 -13.66 10.72 7.38
N THR A 47 -13.09 9.99 8.32
CA THR A 47 -13.72 9.76 9.63
C THR A 47 -13.29 10.84 10.61
N ASP A 48 -14.25 11.38 11.37
CA ASP A 48 -13.92 12.27 12.49
C ASP A 48 -13.34 11.47 13.66
N GLN A 49 -12.02 11.53 13.80
CA GLN A 49 -11.26 10.81 14.83
C GLN A 49 -11.54 11.33 16.26
N LEU A 50 -12.15 12.50 16.42
CA LEU A 50 -12.58 12.99 17.74
C LEU A 50 -13.84 12.24 18.23
N VAL A 51 -14.55 11.58 17.31
CA VAL A 51 -15.81 10.90 17.56
C VAL A 51 -15.67 9.39 17.43
N VAL A 52 -14.78 8.93 16.54
CA VAL A 52 -14.63 7.51 16.21
C VAL A 52 -13.19 7.05 16.44
N ASN A 53 -13.03 5.91 17.11
CA ASN A 53 -11.75 5.22 17.20
C ASN A 53 -11.48 4.46 15.89
N ILE A 54 -10.54 4.97 15.07
CA ILE A 54 -10.15 4.36 13.78
C ILE A 54 -9.74 2.90 13.93
N THR A 55 -8.96 2.57 14.97
CA THR A 55 -8.53 1.19 15.19
C THR A 55 -9.74 0.27 15.37
N GLU A 56 -10.73 0.66 16.18
CA GLU A 56 -11.95 -0.12 16.39
C GLU A 56 -12.81 -0.20 15.12
N LEU A 57 -12.91 0.91 14.37
CA LEU A 57 -13.67 0.98 13.12
C LEU A 57 -13.16 -0.04 12.09
N TYR A 58 -11.84 -0.20 11.97
CA TYR A 58 -11.23 -1.04 10.94
C TYR A 58 -10.71 -2.39 11.42
N THR A 59 -10.70 -2.67 12.73
CA THR A 59 -10.39 -4.00 13.28
C THR A 59 -11.19 -5.14 12.63
N PRO A 60 -12.49 -4.99 12.31
CA PRO A 60 -13.24 -6.04 11.62
C PRO A 60 -12.63 -6.47 10.27
N LEU A 61 -11.88 -5.59 9.60
CA LEU A 61 -11.26 -5.87 8.31
C LEU A 61 -10.05 -6.79 8.40
N VAL A 62 -9.44 -6.95 9.59
CA VAL A 62 -8.22 -7.76 9.78
C VAL A 62 -8.38 -9.17 9.18
N SER A 63 -9.47 -9.87 9.54
CA SER A 63 -9.74 -11.22 9.03
C SER A 63 -9.93 -11.30 7.51
N THR A 64 -10.36 -10.21 6.89
CA THR A 64 -10.56 -10.12 5.43
C THR A 64 -9.22 -9.94 4.71
N PHE A 65 -8.31 -9.15 5.28
CA PHE A 65 -6.95 -8.98 4.78
C PHE A 65 -6.11 -10.25 4.99
N GLU A 66 -6.26 -10.93 6.11
CA GLU A 66 -5.59 -12.22 6.39
C GLU A 66 -5.91 -13.29 5.34
N GLN A 67 -7.14 -13.33 4.82
CA GLN A 67 -7.53 -14.25 3.74
C GLN A 67 -6.76 -14.00 2.43
N LEU A 68 -6.19 -12.81 2.25
CA LEU A 68 -5.32 -12.46 1.13
C LEU A 68 -3.82 -12.57 1.46
N GLY A 69 -3.49 -13.08 2.65
CA GLY A 69 -2.13 -13.26 3.14
C GLY A 69 -1.48 -11.96 3.68
N LEU A 70 -2.30 -10.99 4.10
CA LEU A 70 -1.83 -9.70 4.59
C LEU A 70 -2.05 -9.55 6.11
N VAL A 71 -1.17 -8.79 6.76
CA VAL A 71 -1.33 -8.33 8.13
C VAL A 71 -1.75 -6.87 8.10
N LEU A 72 -2.99 -6.57 8.49
CA LEU A 72 -3.52 -5.20 8.53
C LEU A 72 -3.15 -4.53 9.86
N GLU A 73 -2.67 -3.28 9.78
CA GLU A 73 -2.54 -2.31 10.88
C GLU A 73 -3.72 -1.33 10.82
N PRO A 74 -4.81 -1.57 11.58
CA PRO A 74 -6.07 -0.83 11.40
C PRO A 74 -5.99 0.64 11.76
N ASP A 75 -5.05 1.02 12.64
CA ASP A 75 -4.81 2.41 13.07
C ASP A 75 -4.23 3.28 11.96
N ARG A 76 -3.57 2.68 10.97
CA ARG A 76 -2.90 3.38 9.86
C ARG A 76 -3.48 3.05 8.49
N LEU A 77 -4.37 2.05 8.43
CA LEU A 77 -4.87 1.50 7.18
C LEU A 77 -3.71 1.05 6.26
N GLU A 78 -2.72 0.40 6.86
CA GLU A 78 -1.57 -0.20 6.18
C GLU A 78 -1.68 -1.72 6.26
N ALA A 79 -1.51 -2.42 5.14
CA ALA A 79 -1.52 -3.88 5.12
C ALA A 79 -0.18 -4.42 4.61
N TRP A 80 0.39 -5.36 5.34
CA TRP A 80 1.77 -5.83 5.13
C TRP A 80 1.82 -7.27 4.63
N GLU A 81 2.70 -7.53 3.67
CA GLU A 81 3.10 -8.90 3.30
C GLU A 81 4.61 -9.02 3.08
N LYS A 82 5.12 -10.25 3.06
CA LYS A 82 6.43 -10.56 2.49
C LYS A 82 6.26 -11.21 1.14
N GLY A 83 6.75 -10.56 0.09
CA GLY A 83 6.51 -10.98 -1.28
C GLY A 83 7.73 -10.85 -2.20
N LEU A 84 7.73 -11.65 -3.26
CA LEU A 84 8.58 -11.44 -4.44
C LEU A 84 7.77 -10.65 -5.47
N LEU A 85 8.21 -9.43 -5.75
CA LEU A 85 7.48 -8.52 -6.63
C LEU A 85 7.89 -8.80 -8.07
N THR A 86 6.97 -9.43 -8.78
CA THR A 86 7.09 -9.80 -10.18
C THR A 86 5.91 -9.21 -10.95
N ASP A 87 5.96 -9.21 -12.28
CA ASP A 87 4.79 -8.87 -13.09
C ASP A 87 3.57 -9.74 -12.75
N ALA A 88 3.78 -11.03 -12.45
CA ALA A 88 2.69 -11.93 -12.05
C ALA A 88 2.07 -11.51 -10.71
N TRP A 89 2.90 -11.16 -9.72
CA TRP A 89 2.42 -10.60 -8.45
C TRP A 89 1.62 -9.31 -8.67
N LEU A 90 2.15 -8.39 -9.48
CA LEU A 90 1.50 -7.10 -9.75
C LEU A 90 0.11 -7.29 -10.36
N ASN A 91 -0.01 -8.17 -11.36
CA ASN A 91 -1.27 -8.41 -12.07
C ASN A 91 -2.26 -9.30 -11.30
N ASP A 92 -1.82 -10.04 -10.29
CA ASP A 92 -2.71 -10.85 -9.43
C ASP A 92 -3.13 -10.12 -8.16
N LYS A 93 -2.16 -9.54 -7.43
CA LYS A 93 -2.36 -8.96 -6.10
C LYS A 93 -3.08 -7.60 -6.17
N ILE A 94 -2.62 -6.69 -7.03
CA ILE A 94 -3.12 -5.31 -7.05
C ILE A 94 -4.60 -5.21 -7.44
N PRO A 95 -5.12 -5.91 -8.47
CA PRO A 95 -6.54 -5.89 -8.77
C PRO A 95 -7.42 -6.40 -7.63
N LYS A 96 -6.97 -7.43 -6.89
CA LYS A 96 -7.70 -7.97 -5.72
C LYS A 96 -7.78 -6.95 -4.59
N LEU A 97 -6.68 -6.25 -4.30
CA LEU A 97 -6.65 -5.24 -3.24
C LEU A 97 -7.42 -3.98 -3.61
N PHE A 98 -7.34 -3.56 -4.88
CA PHE A 98 -8.14 -2.45 -5.39
C PHE A 98 -9.65 -2.75 -5.26
N ALA A 99 -10.08 -3.95 -5.66
CA ALA A 99 -11.47 -4.37 -5.54
C ALA A 99 -11.91 -4.55 -4.08
N LEU A 100 -11.03 -5.08 -3.23
CA LEU A 100 -11.27 -5.19 -1.79
C LEU A 100 -11.50 -3.81 -1.17
N ALA A 101 -10.60 -2.85 -1.43
CA ALA A 101 -10.71 -1.50 -0.88
C ALA A 101 -12.07 -0.88 -1.23
N ALA A 102 -12.45 -0.92 -2.50
CA ALA A 102 -13.74 -0.39 -2.97
C ALA A 102 -14.94 -1.06 -2.27
N ARG A 103 -14.87 -2.37 -2.01
CA ARG A 103 -15.93 -3.11 -1.31
C ARG A 103 -16.05 -2.73 0.16
N GLU A 104 -14.92 -2.51 0.83
CA GLU A 104 -14.87 -2.20 2.27
C GLU A 104 -14.94 -0.69 2.57
N GLY A 105 -15.25 0.15 1.58
CA GLY A 105 -15.36 1.61 1.78
C GLY A 105 -14.01 2.30 2.00
N LEU A 106 -12.94 1.73 1.43
CA LEU A 106 -11.59 2.29 1.42
C LEU A 106 -11.19 2.69 0.00
N ARG A 107 -10.19 3.56 -0.10
CA ARG A 107 -9.44 3.83 -1.34
C ARG A 107 -8.10 3.14 -1.25
N TYR A 108 -7.72 2.42 -2.31
CA TYR A 108 -6.37 1.90 -2.43
C TYR A 108 -5.44 3.01 -2.91
N GLN A 109 -4.38 3.32 -2.16
CA GLN A 109 -3.45 4.41 -2.48
C GLN A 109 -2.13 3.91 -3.08
N GLY A 110 -1.93 2.59 -3.15
CA GLY A 110 -0.77 1.98 -3.78
C GLY A 110 0.05 1.12 -2.82
N TRP A 111 1.32 0.92 -3.14
CA TRP A 111 2.22 0.07 -2.36
C TRP A 111 3.66 0.57 -2.35
N SER A 112 4.40 0.21 -1.32
CA SER A 112 5.85 0.41 -1.19
C SER A 112 6.54 -0.93 -0.99
N TRP A 113 7.63 -1.16 -1.73
CA TRP A 113 8.58 -2.24 -1.47
C TRP A 113 9.63 -1.73 -0.49
N GLU A 114 9.71 -2.36 0.68
CA GLU A 114 10.45 -1.86 1.84
C GLU A 114 11.52 -2.85 2.29
N PRO A 115 12.62 -2.99 1.52
CA PRO A 115 13.77 -3.76 1.96
C PRO A 115 14.35 -3.14 3.25
N ASP A 116 14.86 -4.00 4.13
CA ASP A 116 15.55 -3.56 5.34
C ASP A 116 16.73 -2.64 4.97
N ASP A 117 16.97 -1.60 5.78
CA ASP A 117 18.12 -0.67 5.67
C ASP A 117 18.27 0.08 4.32
N GLU A 118 17.21 0.19 3.53
CA GLU A 118 17.25 0.87 2.23
C GLU A 118 16.05 1.80 2.00
N GLN A 119 16.14 2.61 0.95
CA GLN A 119 15.01 3.46 0.54
C GLN A 119 13.88 2.60 -0.04
N PRO A 120 12.62 2.81 0.41
CA PRO A 120 11.46 2.21 -0.23
C PRO A 120 11.37 2.60 -1.71
N VAL A 121 10.96 1.64 -2.53
CA VAL A 121 10.52 1.91 -3.90
C VAL A 121 8.99 1.93 -3.89
N CYS A 122 8.39 3.02 -4.35
CA CYS A 122 6.97 3.27 -4.19
C CYS A 122 6.22 3.28 -5.53
N ALA A 123 5.00 2.75 -5.51
CA ALA A 123 3.99 2.88 -6.54
C ALA A 123 2.70 3.41 -5.88
N THR A 124 2.75 4.67 -5.44
CA THR A 124 1.71 5.34 -4.66
C THR A 124 1.25 6.64 -5.33
N ASN A 125 0.02 7.05 -5.07
CA ASN A 125 -0.53 8.33 -5.54
C ASN A 125 -0.16 9.52 -4.63
N PHE A 126 0.66 9.29 -3.61
CA PHE A 126 1.18 10.29 -2.69
C PHE A 126 2.68 10.04 -2.42
N PRO A 127 3.45 11.07 -2.01
CA PRO A 127 4.84 10.88 -1.65
C PRO A 127 5.00 10.18 -0.28
N ILE A 128 5.77 9.10 -0.23
CA ILE A 128 6.19 8.48 1.03
C ILE A 128 7.50 9.12 1.50
N LEU A 129 7.49 9.65 2.73
CA LEU A 129 8.70 10.15 3.39
C LEU A 129 9.37 9.02 4.18
N ASN A 130 10.57 8.62 3.76
CA ASN A 130 11.33 7.63 4.50
C ASN A 130 12.14 8.26 5.65
N ASN A 131 11.60 8.19 6.86
CA ASN A 131 12.28 8.66 8.06
C ASN A 131 13.29 7.65 8.65
N ARG A 132 13.57 6.53 7.96
CA ARG A 132 14.52 5.50 8.42
C ARG A 132 15.99 5.84 8.09
N ILE A 133 16.24 6.91 7.33
CA ILE A 133 17.61 7.41 7.15
C ILE A 133 18.07 7.97 8.50
N LYS A 134 18.86 7.18 9.24
CA LYS A 134 19.75 7.76 10.24
C LYS A 134 20.70 8.68 9.49
N THR A 135 20.62 9.98 9.74
CA THR A 135 21.71 10.91 9.42
C THR A 135 23.00 10.34 10.01
N GLU A 136 24.03 10.22 9.16
CA GLU A 136 25.40 9.84 9.55
C GLU A 136 25.94 10.72 10.68
#